data_AF-A0AA97FM50-F1
#
_entry.id   AF-A0AA97FM50-F1
#
_cell.length_a   1.000
_cell.length_b   1.000
_cell.length_c   1.000
_cell.angle_alpha   90.00
_cell.angle_beta   90.00
_cell.angle_gamma   90.00
#
_symmetry.space_group_name_H-M   'P 1'
#
loop_
_entity.id
_entity.type
_entity.pdbx_description
1 polymer ?
#
loop_
_entity_poly.entity_id
_entity_poly.type
_entity_poly.pdbx_seq_one_letter_code
_entity_poly.pdbx_strand_id
1 'polypeptide(L)'
;MLYNALAALVKFAIASVAIGAALSALDIHAADVLTDMGLTPEKMRIVLSDAVDWALPHFMLGAMVIVPIWLVLFLLKPPGINK
;
A
#
# COMPACT_ATOMS: atom_id res chain seq x y z
N MET A 1 -11.87 -4.90 14.31
CA MET A 1 -11.15 -5.38 13.11
C MET A 1 -10.23 -4.31 12.53
N LEU A 2 -10.73 -3.12 12.16
CA LEU A 2 -9.90 -2.02 11.61
C LEU A 2 -8.73 -1.60 12.53
N TYR A 3 -8.98 -1.45 13.84
CA TYR A 3 -7.94 -1.13 14.82
C TYR A 3 -6.81 -2.18 14.84
N ASN A 4 -7.16 -3.47 14.78
CA ASN A 4 -6.17 -4.55 14.79
C ASN A 4 -5.35 -4.57 13.49
N ALA A 5 -5.99 -4.29 12.35
CA ALA A 5 -5.31 -4.19 11.05
C ALA A 5 -4.35 -2.99 11.02
N LEU A 6 -4.79 -1.83 11.53
CA LEU A 6 -3.95 -0.65 11.65
C LEU A 6 -2.78 -0.89 12.60
N ALA A 7 -3.02 -1.50 13.76
CA ALA A 7 -1.97 -1.86 14.70
C ALA A 7 -0.98 -2.87 14.09
N ALA A 8 -1.44 -3.82 13.28
CA ALA A 8 -0.58 -4.73 12.55
C ALA A 8 0.28 -3.98 11.53
N LEU A 9 -0.30 -3.09 10.72
CA LEU A 9 0.43 -2.27 9.75
C LEU A 9 1.52 -1.42 10.43
N VAL A 10 1.20 -0.79 11.57
CA VAL A 10 2.19 -0.01 12.33
C VAL A 10 3.33 -0.91 12.83
N LYS A 11 3.01 -2.09 13.36
CA LYS A 11 4.03 -3.06 13.79
C LYS A 11 4.92 -3.50 12.63
N PHE A 12 4.34 -3.79 11.48
CA PHE A 12 5.09 -4.13 10.27
C PHE A 12 6.00 -2.99 9.82
N ALA A 13 5.51 -1.74 9.83
CA ALA A 13 6.31 -0.58 9.48
C ALA A 13 7.49 -0.38 10.43
N ILE A 14 7.26 -0.49 11.74
CA ILE A 14 8.33 -0.40 12.75
C ILE A 14 9.34 -1.53 12.55
N ALA A 15 8.87 -2.77 12.37
CA ALA A 15 9.75 -3.92 12.15
C ALA A 15 10.58 -3.77 10.87
N SER A 16 10.00 -3.28 9.76
CA SER A 16 10.74 -3.07 8.53
C SER A 16 11.81 -1.99 8.67
N VAL A 17 11.52 -0.91 9.40
CA VAL A 17 12.52 0.13 9.68
C VAL A 17 13.63 -0.41 10.58
N ALA A 18 13.28 -1.17 11.62
CA ALA A 18 14.25 -1.78 12.51
C ALA A 18 15.19 -2.75 11.77
N ILE A 19 14.64 -3.60 10.89
CA ILE A 19 15.42 -4.51 10.05
C ILE A 19 16.30 -3.72 9.08
N GLY A 20 15.76 -2.70 8.41
CA GLY A 20 16.54 -1.84 7.50
C GLY A 20 17.69 -1.13 8.20
N ALA A 21 17.47 -0.61 9.41
CA ALA A 21 18.50 -0.01 10.23
C ALA A 21 19.56 -1.03 10.67
N ALA A 22 19.14 -2.24 11.05
CA ALA A 22 20.07 -3.32 11.38
C ALA A 22 20.93 -3.74 10.18
N LEU A 23 20.34 -3.87 8.99
CA LEU A 23 21.06 -4.16 7.75
C LEU A 23 22.03 -3.03 7.39
N SER A 24 21.61 -1.77 7.54
CA SER A 24 22.48 -0.62 7.32
C SER A 24 23.65 -0.56 8.31
N ALA A 25 23.49 -1.09 9.52
CA ALA A 25 24.59 -1.21 10.49
C ALA A 25 25.59 -2.32 10.12
N LEU A 26 25.24 -3.19 9.17
CA LEU A 26 26.11 -4.22 8.58
C LEU A 26 26.67 -3.78 7.21
N ASP A 27 26.62 -2.48 6.89
CA ASP A 27 26.99 -1.91 5.57
C ASP A 27 26.17 -2.46 4.39
N ILE A 28 24.97 -3.00 4.65
CA ILE A 28 24.03 -3.44 3.61
C ILE A 28 23.03 -2.30 3.36
N HIS A 29 23.26 -1.56 2.28
CA HIS A 29 22.35 -0.48 1.86
C HIS A 29 21.38 -0.94 0.78
N ALA A 30 20.13 -0.46 0.89
CA ALA A 30 19.11 -0.74 -0.11
C ALA A 30 19.54 -0.31 -1.52
N ALA A 31 20.20 0.84 -1.66
CA ALA A 31 20.63 1.35 -2.98
C ALA A 31 21.57 0.37 -3.71
N ASP A 32 22.47 -0.30 -2.98
CA ASP A 32 23.42 -1.26 -3.54
C ASP A 32 22.67 -2.53 -3.97
N VAL A 33 21.81 -3.06 -3.08
CA VAL A 33 20.97 -4.23 -3.37
C VAL A 33 20.07 -3.99 -4.59
N LEU A 34 19.46 -2.82 -4.71
CA LEU A 34 18.64 -2.46 -5.87
C LEU A 34 19.49 -2.30 -7.13
N THR A 35 20.68 -1.73 -7.02
CA THR A 35 21.61 -1.59 -8.15
C THR A 35 22.06 -2.94 -8.68
N ASP A 36 22.36 -3.90 -7.80
CA ASP A 36 22.69 -5.29 -8.16
C ASP A 36 21.53 -6.00 -8.88
N MET A 37 20.29 -5.64 -8.55
CA MET A 37 19.09 -6.10 -9.26
C MET A 37 18.86 -5.37 -10.60
N GLY A 38 19.75 -4.47 -11.00
CA GLY A 38 19.64 -3.67 -12.22
C GLY A 38 18.64 -2.52 -12.14
N LEU A 39 18.13 -2.22 -10.93
CA LEU A 39 17.23 -1.12 -10.62
C LEU A 39 18.05 0.11 -10.21
N THR A 40 18.49 0.86 -11.21
CA THR A 40 19.17 2.14 -10.99
C THR A 40 18.19 3.20 -10.50
N PRO A 41 18.66 4.29 -9.84
CA PRO A 41 17.81 5.38 -9.39
C PRO A 41 16.93 5.98 -10.51
N GLU A 42 17.45 6.03 -11.73
CA GLU A 42 16.69 6.48 -12.91
C GLU A 42 15.54 5.52 -13.26
N LYS A 43 15.83 4.22 -13.31
CA LYS A 43 14.84 3.18 -13.59
C LYS A 43 13.78 3.10 -12.50
N MET A 44 14.16 3.33 -11.24
CA MET A 44 13.22 3.32 -10.13
C MET A 44 12.15 4.40 -10.29
N ARG A 45 12.51 5.60 -10.77
CA ARG A 45 11.53 6.66 -11.05
C ARG A 45 10.55 6.24 -12.14
N ILE A 46 11.05 5.62 -13.21
CA ILE A 46 10.21 5.11 -14.31
C ILE A 46 9.28 4.02 -13.80
N VAL A 47 9.78 3.05 -13.03
CA VAL A 47 8.96 1.98 -12.44
C VAL A 47 7.86 2.55 -11.53
N LEU A 48 8.17 3.58 -10.75
CA LEU A 48 7.21 4.22 -9.86
C LEU A 48 6.13 4.98 -10.63
N SER A 49 6.52 5.74 -11.67
CA SER A 49 5.55 6.43 -12.53
C SER A 49 4.68 5.44 -13.28
N ASP A 50 5.28 4.42 -13.89
CA ASP A 50 4.54 3.37 -14.62
C ASP A 50 3.57 2.62 -13.70
N ALA A 51 3.97 2.36 -12.45
CA ALA A 51 3.10 1.74 -11.47
C ALA A 51 1.90 2.64 -11.13
N VAL A 52 2.08 3.95 -11.02
CA VAL A 52 0.98 4.90 -10.77
C VAL A 52 0.10 5.05 -12.00
N ASP A 53 0.69 5.21 -13.18
CA ASP A 53 -0.01 5.35 -14.47
C ASP A 53 -0.83 4.10 -14.80
N TRP A 54 -0.35 2.92 -14.39
CA TRP A 54 -1.15 1.70 -14.43
C TRP A 54 -2.21 1.68 -13.33
N ALA A 55 -1.86 1.90 -12.07
CA ALA A 55 -2.78 1.70 -10.96
C ALA A 55 -3.96 2.69 -10.97
N LEU A 56 -3.72 3.97 -11.30
CA LEU A 56 -4.73 5.03 -11.23
C LEU A 56 -5.97 4.76 -12.10
N PRO A 57 -5.87 4.54 -13.42
CA PRO A 57 -7.04 4.26 -14.25
C PRO A 57 -7.75 2.96 -13.84
N HIS A 58 -7.01 1.91 -13.47
CA HIS A 58 -7.61 0.65 -13.02
C HIS A 58 -8.36 0.80 -11.70
N PHE A 59 -7.80 1.57 -10.76
CA PHE A 59 -8.47 1.92 -9.52
C PHE A 59 -9.76 2.71 -9.78
N MET A 60 -9.71 3.71 -10.67
CA MET A 60 -10.88 4.49 -11.04
C MET A 60 -11.99 3.62 -11.66
N LEU A 61 -11.63 2.69 -12.56
CA LEU A 61 -12.57 1.73 -13.12
C LEU A 61 -13.25 0.88 -12.03
N GLY A 62 -12.48 0.35 -11.09
CA GLY A 62 -13.02 -0.41 -9.96
C GLY A 62 -13.92 0.44 -9.06
N ALA A 63 -13.48 1.66 -8.74
CA ALA A 63 -14.23 2.60 -7.90
C ALA A 63 -15.57 3.00 -8.53
N MET A 64 -15.61 3.17 -9.85
CA MET A 64 -16.84 3.51 -10.59
C MET A 64 -17.93 2.42 -10.48
N VAL A 65 -17.56 1.18 -10.17
CA VAL A 65 -18.50 0.08 -9.94
C VAL A 65 -18.76 -0.13 -8.44
N ILE A 66 -17.70 -0.19 -7.64
CA ILE A 66 -17.79 -0.54 -6.22
C ILE A 66 -18.48 0.56 -5.41
N VAL A 67 -18.15 1.84 -5.65
CA VAL A 67 -18.69 2.95 -4.86
C VAL A 67 -20.21 3.08 -4.98
N PRO A 68 -20.82 3.06 -6.19
CA PRO A 68 -22.28 3.08 -6.31
C PRO A 68 -22.97 1.87 -5.68
N ILE A 69 -22.43 0.67 -5.85
CA ILE A 69 -23.00 -0.55 -5.25
C ILE A 69 -22.97 -0.43 -3.72
N TRP A 70 -21.83 -0.04 -3.17
CA TRP A 70 -21.68 0.17 -1.73
C TRP A 70 -22.65 1.23 -1.21
N LEU A 71 -22.82 2.35 -1.94
CA LEU A 71 -23.74 3.42 -1.58
C LEU A 71 -25.19 2.92 -1.53
N VAL A 72 -25.64 2.17 -2.54
CA VAL A 72 -26.98 1.58 -2.56
C VAL A 72 -27.16 0.62 -1.39
N LEU A 73 -26.21 -0.28 -1.16
CA LEU A 73 -26.26 -1.21 -0.02
C LEU A 73 -26.26 -0.47 1.32
N PHE A 74 -25.50 0.62 1.43
CA PHE A 74 -25.45 1.45 2.62
C PHE A 74 -26.77 2.17 2.88
N LEU A 75 -27.40 2.74 1.84
CA LEU A 75 -28.70 3.41 1.94
C LEU A 75 -29.85 2.43 2.22
N LEU A 76 -29.79 1.24 1.62
CA LEU A 76 -30.77 0.18 1.83
C LEU A 76 -30.54 -0.60 3.13
N LYS A 77 -29.37 -0.45 3.77
CA LYS A 77 -29.12 -1.06 5.07
C LYS A 77 -30.10 -0.42 6.06
N PRO A 78 -31.13 -1.16 6.53
CA PRO A 78 -32.06 -0.59 7.48
C PRO A 78 -31.25 -0.12 8.70
N PRO A 79 -31.57 1.07 9.26
CA PRO A 79 -30.94 1.50 10.49
C PRO A 79 -31.11 0.35 11.48
N GLY A 80 -29.99 -0.17 12.00
CA GLY A 80 -30.03 -1.30 12.93
C GLY A 80 -30.92 -0.90 14.10
N ILE A 81 -32.15 -1.42 14.13
CA ILE A 81 -33.04 -1.33 15.28
C ILE A 81 -32.45 -2.31 16.30
N ASN A 82 -31.46 -1.82 17.06
CA ASN A 82 -31.02 -2.36 18.35
C ASN A 82 -31.01 -1.13 19.27
N LYS A 83 -31.87 -0.99 20.29
CA LYS A 83 -32.20 -1.90 21.40
C LYS A 83 -30.98 -2.53 22.05
#